data_AF-A0A7Z0LEV0-F1
#
_entry.id   AF-A0A7Z0LEV0-F1
#
_cell.length_a   1.000
_cell.length_b   1.000
_cell.length_c   1.000
_cell.angle_alpha   90.00
_cell.angle_beta   90.00
_cell.angle_gamma   90.00
#
_symmetry.space_group_name_H-M   'P 1'
#
loop_
_entity.id
_entity.type
_entity.pdbx_description
1 polymer ?
#
loop_
_entity_poly.entity_id
_entity_poly.type
_entity_poly.pdbx_seq_one_letter_code
_entity_poly.pdbx_strand_id
1 'polypeptide(L)' 'DQAGVDAAKDSGTGEIAKVNPEAAAKPAAKEAIDKAAADKKAAIDANNDLTQEEKDAAKATVDAEASKAKD' A
#
# COMPACT_ATOMS: atom_id res chain seq x y z
N ASP A 1 5.40 -34.54 31.17
CA ASP A 1 4.04 -34.51 30.59
C ASP A 1 4.07 -34.23 29.10
N GLN A 2 3.40 -35.08 28.32
CA GLN A 2 3.19 -34.87 26.87
C GLN A 2 2.28 -33.67 26.61
N ALA A 3 1.29 -33.45 27.49
CA ALA A 3 0.35 -32.32 27.42
C ALA A 3 1.03 -30.94 27.44
N GLY A 4 2.12 -30.78 28.20
CA GLY A 4 2.88 -29.53 28.24
C GLY A 4 3.66 -29.27 26.94
N VAL A 5 4.14 -30.34 26.29
CA VAL A 5 4.86 -30.25 25.00
C VAL A 5 3.89 -29.91 23.87
N ASP A 6 2.69 -30.51 23.89
CA ASP A 6 1.65 -30.23 22.90
C ASP A 6 1.13 -28.80 23.02
N ALA A 7 0.87 -28.31 24.23
CA ALA A 7 0.47 -26.92 24.46
C ALA A 7 1.53 -25.91 24.01
N ALA A 8 2.81 -26.19 24.26
CA ALA A 8 3.92 -25.35 23.79
C ALA A 8 4.03 -25.34 22.26
N LYS A 9 3.77 -26.47 21.60
CA LYS A 9 3.76 -26.60 20.14
C LYS A 9 2.60 -25.82 19.51
N ASP A 10 1.40 -25.93 20.07
CA ASP A 10 0.22 -25.19 19.60
C ASP A 10 0.39 -23.68 19.81
N SER A 11 0.94 -23.26 20.96
CA SER A 11 1.27 -21.86 21.19
C SER A 11 2.32 -21.34 20.22
N GLY A 12 3.39 -22.10 19.98
CA GLY A 12 4.46 -21.71 19.06
C GLY A 12 3.98 -21.59 17.62
N THR A 13 3.16 -22.53 17.14
CA THR A 13 2.59 -22.48 15.78
C THR A 13 1.57 -21.36 15.62
N GLY A 14 0.75 -21.09 16.64
CA GLY A 14 -0.18 -19.96 16.65
C GLY A 14 0.53 -18.60 16.60
N GLU A 15 1.62 -18.42 17.34
CA GLU A 15 2.42 -17.20 17.30
C GLU A 15 3.12 -17.01 15.94
N ILE A 16 3.66 -18.09 15.34
CA ILE A 16 4.23 -18.04 13.99
C ILE A 16 3.17 -17.65 12.95
N ALA A 17 1.94 -18.16 13.05
CA ALA A 17 0.85 -17.81 12.15
C ALA A 17 0.39 -16.35 12.27
N LYS A 18 0.52 -15.74 13.45
CA LYS A 18 0.20 -14.32 13.67
C LYS A 18 1.24 -13.37 13.09
N VAL A 19 2.48 -13.83 12.92
CA VAL A 19 3.54 -13.07 12.27
C VAL A 19 3.34 -13.16 10.75
N ASN A 20 2.40 -12.35 10.23
CA ASN A 20 2.26 -12.09 8.79
C ASN A 20 2.70 -10.65 8.47
N PRO A 21 4.01 -10.36 8.49
CA PRO A 21 4.54 -9.03 8.21
C PRO A 21 4.15 -8.54 6.81
N GLU A 22 3.92 -9.45 5.85
CA GLU A 22 3.43 -9.08 4.52
C GLU A 22 1.99 -8.55 4.53
N ALA A 23 1.10 -9.09 5.37
CA ALA A 23 -0.30 -8.69 5.40
C ALA A 23 -0.52 -7.27 5.95
N ALA A 24 0.35 -6.78 6.85
CA ALA A 24 0.28 -5.40 7.35
C ALA A 24 1.11 -4.43 6.48
N ALA A 25 2.25 -4.87 5.94
CA ALA A 25 3.10 -4.03 5.11
C ALA A 25 2.49 -3.70 3.75
N LYS A 26 1.81 -4.65 3.09
CA LYS A 26 1.21 -4.45 1.76
C LYS A 26 0.10 -3.39 1.77
N PRO A 27 -0.88 -3.37 2.70
CA PRO A 27 -1.86 -2.30 2.81
C PRO A 27 -1.24 -0.93 3.08
N ALA A 28 -0.31 -0.84 4.03
CA ALA A 28 0.36 0.42 4.36
C ALA A 28 1.14 0.99 3.15
N ALA A 29 1.79 0.12 2.36
CA ALA A 29 2.47 0.53 1.14
C ALA A 29 1.48 1.04 0.07
N LYS A 30 0.34 0.38 -0.11
CA LYS A 30 -0.72 0.82 -1.04
C LYS A 30 -1.29 2.18 -0.64
N GLU A 31 -1.54 2.41 0.65
CA GLU A 31 -2.01 3.69 1.17
C GLU A 31 -0.98 4.82 0.97
N ALA A 32 0.31 4.52 1.19
CA ALA A 32 1.36 5.50 0.94
C ALA A 32 1.44 5.90 -0.55
N ILE A 33 1.26 4.93 -1.46
CA ILE A 33 1.19 5.18 -2.91
C ILE A 33 -0.03 6.04 -3.23
N ASP A 34 -1.21 5.73 -2.66
CA ASP A 34 -2.43 6.54 -2.85
C ASP A 34 -2.23 7.98 -2.41
N LYS A 35 -1.64 8.19 -1.24
CA LYS A 35 -1.39 9.52 -0.72
C LYS A 35 -0.42 10.29 -1.63
N ALA A 36 0.67 9.67 -2.05
CA ALA A 36 1.65 10.31 -2.93
C ALA A 36 1.03 10.67 -4.29
N ALA A 37 0.18 9.79 -4.84
CA ALA A 37 -0.56 10.05 -6.07
C ALA A 37 -1.52 11.24 -5.90
N ALA A 38 -2.29 11.27 -4.81
CA ALA A 38 -3.21 12.38 -4.51
C ALA A 38 -2.47 13.72 -4.37
N ASP A 39 -1.37 13.76 -3.60
CA ASP A 39 -0.56 14.95 -3.42
C ASP A 39 0.00 15.46 -4.77
N LYS A 40 0.45 14.54 -5.63
CA LYS A 40 0.97 14.90 -6.96
C LYS A 40 -0.12 15.43 -7.89
N LYS A 41 -1.32 14.84 -7.87
CA LYS A 41 -2.47 15.32 -8.65
C LYS A 41 -2.92 16.71 -8.19
N ALA A 42 -2.96 16.95 -6.89
CA ALA A 42 -3.27 18.28 -6.34
C ALA A 42 -2.24 19.34 -6.81
N ALA A 43 -0.95 19.00 -6.85
CA ALA A 43 0.08 19.88 -7.37
C ALA A 43 -0.08 20.15 -8.89
N ILE A 44 -0.53 19.16 -9.67
CA ILE A 44 -0.84 19.32 -11.10
C ILE A 44 -2.04 20.26 -11.28
N ASP A 45 -3.10 20.06 -10.50
CA ASP A 45 -4.32 20.89 -10.59
C ASP A 45 -4.04 22.35 -10.21
N ALA A 46 -3.20 22.59 -9.21
CA ALA A 46 -2.79 23.92 -8.77
C ALA A 46 -1.82 24.63 -9.74
N ASN A 47 -1.27 23.94 -10.74
CA ASN A 47 -0.35 24.55 -11.71
C ASN A 47 -1.13 25.39 -12.73
N ASN A 48 -1.01 26.71 -12.67
CA ASN A 48 -1.74 27.62 -13.57
C ASN A 48 -1.09 27.78 -14.95
N ASP A 49 0.11 27.23 -15.16
CA ASP A 49 0.83 27.30 -16.44
C ASP A 49 0.41 26.19 -17.42
N LEU A 50 -0.37 25.20 -16.95
CA LEU A 50 -0.83 24.06 -17.74
C LEU A 50 -2.26 24.26 -18.24
N THR A 51 -2.55 23.78 -19.45
CA THR A 51 -3.92 23.66 -19.94
C THR A 51 -4.68 22.54 -19.21
N GLN A 52 -6.00 22.52 -19.35
CA GLN A 52 -6.81 21.45 -18.78
C GLN A 52 -6.46 20.09 -19.38
N GLU A 53 -6.23 20.00 -20.70
CA GLU A 53 -5.82 18.74 -21.33
C GLU A 53 -4.47 18.23 -20.81
N GLU A 54 -3.50 19.12 -20.60
CA GLU A 54 -2.19 18.76 -20.06
C GLU A 54 -2.30 18.27 -18.62
N LYS A 55 -3.12 18.92 -17.79
CA LYS A 55 -3.41 18.47 -16.42
C LYS A 55 -4.05 17.10 -16.42
N ASP A 56 -5.02 16.86 -17.28
CA ASP A 56 -5.75 15.59 -17.30
C ASP A 56 -4.85 14.45 -17.80
N ALA A 57 -4.02 14.67 -18.82
CA ALA A 57 -3.01 13.71 -19.27
C ALA A 57 -1.98 13.38 -18.18
N ALA A 58 -1.50 14.40 -17.45
CA ALA A 58 -0.56 14.21 -16.36
C ALA A 58 -1.18 13.44 -15.18
N LYS A 59 -2.43 13.74 -14.81
CA LYS A 59 -3.16 13.00 -13.77
C LYS A 59 -3.41 11.54 -14.16
N ALA A 60 -3.78 11.27 -15.41
CA ALA A 60 -3.94 9.92 -15.91
C ALA A 60 -2.64 9.10 -15.84
N THR A 61 -1.49 9.74 -16.13
CA THR A 61 -0.18 9.11 -15.98
C THR A 61 0.14 8.79 -14.52
N VAL A 62 -0.18 9.70 -13.58
CA VAL A 62 -0.02 9.46 -12.14
C VAL A 62 -0.87 8.27 -11.69
N ASP A 63 -2.13 8.18 -12.13
CA ASP A 63 -3.02 7.08 -11.78
C ASP A 63 -2.55 5.72 -12.35
N ALA A 64 -2.02 5.71 -13.58
CA ALA A 64 -1.45 4.51 -14.20
C ALA A 64 -0.24 3.98 -13.42
N GLU A 65 0.72 4.86 -13.07
CA GLU A 65 1.90 4.46 -12.30
C GLU A 65 1.54 4.05 -10.86
N ALA A 66 0.58 4.73 -10.23
CA ALA A 66 0.08 4.35 -8.90
C ALA A 66 -0.59 2.97 -8.92
N SER A 67 -1.33 2.63 -9.97
CA SER A 67 -1.93 1.31 -10.13
C SER A 67 -0.86 0.24 -10.30
N LYS A 68 0.11 0.49 -11.20
CA LYS A 68 1.25 -0.41 -11.46
C LYS A 68 2.12 -0.64 -10.22
N ALA A 69 2.29 0.36 -9.36
CA ALA A 69 3.07 0.22 -8.13
C ALA A 69 2.33 -0.60 -7.05
N LYS A 70 1.02 -0.80 -7.20
CA LYS A 70 0.20 -1.55 -6.26
C LYS A 70 -0.03 -2.99 -6.70
N ASP A 71 0.03 -3.30 -7.99
CA ASP A 71 -0.10 -4.67 -8.51
C ASP A 71 1.09 -5.55 -8.08
#